data_AF-A0A4P7XI12-F1
#
_entry.id   AF-A0A4P7XI12-F1
#
_cell.length_a   1.000
_cell.length_b   1.000
_cell.length_c   1.000
_cell.angle_alpha   90.00
_cell.angle_beta   90.00
_cell.angle_gamma   90.00
#
_symmetry.space_group_name_H-M   'P 1'
#
loop_
_entity.id
_entity.type
_entity.pdbx_description
1 polymer ?
#
loop_
_entity_poly.entity_id
_entity_poly.type
_entity_poly.pdbx_seq_one_letter_code
_entity_poly.pdbx_strand_id
1 'polypeptide(L)' 'MNKADIFTARLADRSVIPMLTCGHCGSMLSKTRVFVNKTKPGVSGHILAYCSADDCCAINCCDEALSSLENDVAQQAIAS' A
#
# COMPACT_ATOMS: atom_id res chain seq x y z
N MET A 1 -4.75 -0.82 24.39
CA MET A 1 -4.74 -0.36 22.98
C MET A 1 -3.79 -1.28 22.25
N ASN A 2 -4.30 -2.29 21.54
CA ASN A 2 -3.42 -3.21 20.81
C ASN A 2 -2.69 -2.41 19.73
N LYS A 3 -1.36 -2.53 19.71
CA LYS A 3 -0.51 -1.95 18.67
C LYS A 3 -1.08 -2.44 17.34
N ALA A 4 -1.59 -1.56 16.49
CA ALA A 4 -1.97 -1.96 15.15
C ALA A 4 -0.68 -2.41 14.46
N ASP A 5 -0.60 -3.67 14.04
CA ASP A 5 0.55 -4.17 13.32
C ASP A 5 0.61 -3.45 11.97
N ILE A 6 1.74 -2.75 11.75
CA ILE A 6 2.01 -1.98 10.54
C ILE A 6 2.84 -2.87 9.63
N PHE A 7 2.37 -3.08 8.41
CA PHE A 7 3.03 -3.87 7.39
C PHE A 7 3.39 -2.99 6.18
N THR A 8 4.27 -3.48 5.31
CA THR A 8 4.56 -2.81 4.04
C THR A 8 3.63 -3.34 2.96
N ALA A 9 2.90 -2.46 2.27
CA ALA A 9 2.11 -2.84 1.09
C ALA A 9 3.04 -3.33 -0.03
N ARG A 10 2.53 -4.23 -0.87
CA ARG A 10 3.27 -4.76 -2.03
C ARG A 10 2.53 -4.46 -3.32
N LEU A 11 3.23 -4.40 -4.43
CA LEU A 11 2.60 -4.42 -5.75
C LEU A 11 2.14 -5.86 -6.06
N ALA A 12 0.94 -5.99 -6.62
CA ALA A 12 0.44 -7.26 -7.10
C ALA A 12 1.27 -7.71 -8.32
N ASP A 13 1.79 -8.94 -8.27
CA ASP A 13 2.54 -9.51 -9.37
C ASP A 13 1.68 -9.64 -10.63
N ARG A 14 2.25 -9.28 -11.79
CA ARG A 14 1.69 -9.53 -13.13
C ARG A 14 0.29 -8.95 -13.37
N SER A 15 -0.08 -7.89 -12.68
CA SER A 15 -1.34 -7.21 -12.93
C SER A 15 -1.23 -6.20 -14.07
N VAL A 16 -2.16 -6.26 -15.03
CA VAL A 16 -2.29 -5.28 -16.12
C VAL A 16 -2.57 -3.87 -15.59
N ILE A 17 -3.22 -3.79 -14.42
CA ILE A 17 -3.46 -2.55 -13.69
C ILE A 17 -2.64 -2.59 -12.40
N PRO A 18 -1.86 -1.56 -12.07
CA PRO A 18 -1.16 -1.50 -10.79
C PRO A 18 -2.12 -1.63 -9.62
N MET A 19 -1.93 -2.67 -8.80
CA MET A 19 -2.74 -2.94 -7.62
C MET A 19 -1.83 -3.14 -6.42
N LEU A 20 -2.25 -2.59 -5.28
CA LEU A 20 -1.56 -2.79 -4.01
C LEU A 20 -2.18 -3.97 -3.26
N THR A 21 -1.34 -4.78 -2.61
CA THR A 21 -1.75 -5.90 -1.75
C THR A 21 -1.24 -5.70 -0.33
N CYS A 22 -1.99 -6.21 0.63
CA CYS A 22 -1.65 -6.17 2.05
C CYS A 22 -0.39 -6.98 2.34
N GLY A 23 0.56 -6.40 3.08
CA GLY A 23 1.79 -7.08 3.47
C GLY A 23 1.60 -8.23 4.47
N HIS A 24 0.46 -8.27 5.17
CA HIS A 24 0.12 -9.33 6.11
C HIS A 24 -0.53 -10.53 5.43
N CYS A 25 -1.67 -10.33 4.75
CA CYS A 25 -2.49 -11.42 4.23
C CYS A 25 -2.51 -11.53 2.69
N GLY A 26 -1.84 -10.64 1.96
CA GLY A 26 -1.80 -10.64 0.50
C GLY A 26 -3.11 -10.21 -0.19
N SER A 27 -4.16 -9.91 0.57
CA SER A 27 -5.43 -9.41 -0.01
C SER A 27 -5.24 -8.04 -0.66
N MET A 28 -6.01 -7.77 -1.72
CA MET A 28 -5.99 -6.47 -2.39
C MET A 28 -6.38 -5.34 -1.44
N LEU A 29 -5.62 -4.24 -1.49
CA LEU A 29 -5.93 -3.03 -0.74
C LEU A 29 -6.88 -2.16 -1.57
N SER A 30 -8.02 -1.81 -0.98
CA SER A 30 -8.98 -0.93 -1.64
C SER A 30 -8.41 0.48 -1.76
N LYS A 31 -8.44 1.06 -2.97
CA LYS A 31 -8.06 2.46 -3.22
C LYS A 31 -8.85 3.44 -2.34
N THR A 32 -10.10 3.13 -2.01
CA THR A 32 -10.95 3.97 -1.14
C THR A 32 -10.50 3.99 0.33
N ARG A 33 -9.60 3.09 0.72
CA ARG A 33 -9.04 2.99 2.08
C ARG A 33 -7.56 3.36 2.15
N VAL A 34 -7.02 3.96 1.08
CA VAL A 34 -5.69 4.57 1.05
C VAL A 34 -5.81 6.05 1.44
N PHE A 35 -4.95 6.54 2.33
CA PHE A 35 -5.02 7.89 2.86
C PHE A 35 -3.65 8.44 3.24
N VAL A 36 -3.51 9.77 3.23
CA VAL A 36 -2.31 10.46 3.70
C VAL A 36 -2.24 10.41 5.22
N ASN A 37 -1.10 9.96 5.76
CA ASN A 37 -0.78 9.99 7.18
C ASN A 37 -0.51 11.44 7.61
N LYS A 38 -1.55 12.11 8.09
CA LYS A 38 -1.45 13.49 8.57
C LYS A 38 -1.17 13.61 10.07
N THR A 39 -1.49 12.58 10.85
CA THR A 39 -1.66 12.74 12.31
C THR A 39 -1.46 11.47 13.13
N LYS A 40 -0.91 10.37 12.60
CA LYS A 40 -0.62 9.18 13.43
C LYS A 40 0.85 9.14 13.90
N PRO A 41 1.17 9.72 15.08
CA PRO A 41 2.48 9.55 15.69
C PRO A 41 2.75 8.07 15.95
N GLY A 42 3.93 7.60 15.53
CA GLY A 42 4.37 6.21 15.68
C GLY A 42 4.13 5.29 14.48
N VAL A 43 3.49 5.77 13.41
CA VAL A 43 3.42 5.07 12.12
C VAL A 43 4.32 5.81 11.13
N SER A 44 5.44 5.20 10.73
CA SER A 44 6.27 5.72 9.65
C SER A 44 5.58 5.50 8.31
N GLY A 45 5.62 6.50 7.43
CA GLY A 45 5.01 6.46 6.10
C GLY A 45 4.06 7.64 5.84
N HIS A 46 4.10 8.17 4.63
CA HIS A 46 3.26 9.28 4.17
C HIS A 46 1.89 8.82 3.69
N ILE A 47 1.81 7.66 3.03
CA ILE A 47 0.58 7.07 2.51
C ILE A 47 0.34 5.73 3.19
N LEU A 48 -0.83 5.57 3.80
CA LEU A 48 -1.23 4.36 4.50
C LEU A 48 -2.51 3.77 3.91
N ALA A 49 -2.74 2.48 4.13
CA ALA A 49 -3.97 1.80 3.77
C ALA A 49 -4.44 0.81 4.84
N TYR A 50 -5.75 0.78 5.11
CA TYR A 50 -6.35 -0.28 5.93
C TYR A 50 -6.68 -1.49 5.07
N CYS A 51 -6.26 -2.67 5.52
CA CYS A 51 -6.73 -3.92 4.92
C CYS A 51 -8.24 -4.09 5.16
N SER A 52 -8.97 -4.40 4.10
CA SER A 52 -10.42 -4.66 4.15
C SER A 52 -10.78 -6.14 4.22
N ALA A 53 -9.79 -7.03 4.28
CA ALA A 53 -10.05 -8.46 4.49
C ALA A 53 -10.59 -8.68 5.89
N ASP A 54 -11.59 -9.54 6.00
CA ASP A 54 -12.17 -9.96 7.27
C ASP A 54 -11.03 -10.46 8.19
N ASP A 55 -11.09 -10.06 9.46
CA ASP A 55 -10.13 -10.39 10.52
C ASP A 55 -8.67 -9.94 10.34
N CYS A 56 -8.29 -9.28 9.23
CA CYS A 56 -6.92 -8.81 9.04
C CYS A 56 -6.64 -7.52 9.83
N CYS A 57 -7.47 -6.48 9.64
CA CYS A 57 -7.37 -5.17 10.30
C CYS A 57 -5.99 -4.46 10.21
N ALA A 58 -5.07 -4.95 9.38
CA ALA A 58 -3.71 -4.46 9.25
C ALA A 58 -3.66 -3.03 8.67
N ILE A 59 -2.72 -2.23 9.16
CA ILE A 59 -2.34 -0.96 8.54
C ILE A 59 -1.14 -1.24 7.63
N ASN A 60 -1.17 -0.71 6.40
CA ASN A 60 -0.12 -0.92 5.43
C ASN A 60 0.51 0.43 5.08
N CYS A 61 1.83 0.54 5.13
CA CYS A 61 2.58 1.64 4.53
C CYS A 61 2.70 1.41 3.03
N CYS A 62 2.26 2.38 2.23
CA CYS A 62 2.18 2.26 0.77
C CYS A 62 3.32 2.96 0.03
N ASP A 63 4.16 3.72 0.73
CA ASP A 63 5.17 4.59 0.11
C ASP A 63 6.11 3.84 -0.83
N GLU A 64 6.68 2.71 -0.38
CA GLU A 64 7.62 1.91 -1.19
C GLU A 64 6.96 1.34 -2.46
N ALA A 65 5.75 0.81 -2.33
CA ALA A 65 5.01 0.24 -3.44
C ALA A 65 4.55 1.32 -4.44
N LEU A 66 4.17 2.50 -3.96
CA LEU A 66 3.79 3.63 -4.81
C LEU A 66 5.01 4.24 -5.51
N SER A 67 6.13 4.40 -4.81
CA SER A 67 7.37 4.89 -5.43
C SER A 67 7.88 3.93 -6.51
N SER A 68 7.78 2.62 -6.27
CA SER A 68 8.10 1.60 -7.28
C SER A 68 7.20 1.74 -8.52
N LEU A 69 5.90 1.96 -8.30
CA LEU A 69 4.95 2.15 -9.39
C LEU A 69 5.21 3.44 -10.20
N GLU A 70 5.50 4.55 -9.53
CA GLU A 70 5.83 5.81 -10.21
C GLU A 70 7.07 5.65 -11.10
N ASN A 71 8.09 4.92 -10.62
CA ASN A 71 9.28 4.61 -11.42
C ASN A 71 8.95 3.71 -12.62
N ASP A 72 8.11 2.69 -12.46
CA ASP A 72 7.70 1.80 -13.55
C ASP A 72 6.91 2.56 -14.63
N VAL A 73 5.98 3.42 -14.22
CA VAL A 73 5.19 4.26 -15.15
C VAL A 73 6.10 5.26 -15.87
N ALA A 74 7.04 5.89 -15.14
CA ALA A 74 8.01 6.80 -15.74
C ALA A 74 8.88 6.08 -16.78
N GLN A 75 9.35 4.86 -16.50
CA GLN A 75 10.14 4.08 -17.45
C GLN A 75 9.36 3.69 -18.71
N GLN A 76 8.08 3.33 -18.58
CA GLN A 76 7.21 3.02 -19.73
C GLN A 76 6.95 4.24 -20.63
N ALA A 77 6.80 5.43 -20.03
CA ALA A 77 6.58 6.67 -20.79
C ALA A 77 7.81 7.11 -21.61
N ILE A 78 9.03 6.74 -21.18
CA ILE A 78 10.28 7.06 -21.90
C ILE A 78 10.52 6.08 -23.05
N ALA A 79 9.97 4.86 -22.97
CA ALA A 79 10.11 3.82 -23.99
C ALA A 79 9.05 3.88 -25.10
N SER A 80 8.21 4.93 -25.12
CA SER A 80 7.09 5.13 -26.06
C SER A 80 7.40 6.17 -27.13
#